data_AF-A0A7S0GA52-F1
#
_entry.id   AF-A0A7S0GA52-F1
#
_cell.length_a   1.000
_cell.length_b   1.000
_cell.length_c   1.000
_cell.angle_alpha   90.00
_cell.angle_beta   90.00
_cell.angle_gamma   90.00
#
_symmetry.space_group_name_H-M   'P 1'
#
loop_
_entity.id
_entity.type
_entity.pdbx_description
1 polymer ?
#
loop_
_entity_poly.entity_id
_entity_poly.type
_entity_poly.pdbx_seq_one_letter_code
_entity_poly.pdbx_strand_id
1 'polypeptide(L)'
;EIKADYSRFSGSRSSDGLTVELRRNEGLNFKTRMKSFVRPRCQAIFFDEQINRPETCFSNFYQAMLLSAIKTVHYVASMGQGVRSNCRFIADCVNDLIFYSFNLIRNRLNVNLVSNKLINNKVVGQAECRR
;
A
#
# COMPACT_ATOMS: atom_id res chain seq x y z
N GLU A 1 -4.93 -1.00 18.58
CA GLU A 1 -4.96 -1.49 17.19
C GLU A 1 -5.50 -0.43 16.26
N ILE A 2 -4.90 -0.29 15.09
CA ILE A 2 -5.17 0.75 14.10
C ILE A 2 -5.54 0.08 12.78
N LYS A 3 -6.69 0.48 12.22
CA LYS A 3 -7.22 -0.05 10.97
C LYS A 3 -7.49 1.09 9.99
N ALA A 4 -7.32 0.81 8.70
CA ALA A 4 -7.66 1.79 7.68
C ALA A 4 -9.19 1.90 7.53
N ASP A 5 -9.69 3.12 7.33
CA ASP A 5 -11.10 3.34 7.04
C ASP A 5 -11.41 3.08 5.56
N TYR A 6 -12.25 2.08 5.33
CA TYR A 6 -12.75 1.65 4.02
C TYR A 6 -14.22 2.03 3.78
N SER A 7 -14.91 2.63 4.77
CA SER A 7 -16.33 3.01 4.63
C SER A 7 -16.55 3.97 3.46
N ARG A 8 -15.56 4.83 3.16
CA ARG A 8 -15.54 5.74 2.00
C ARG A 8 -15.58 5.05 0.63
N PHE A 9 -15.24 3.75 0.55
CA PHE A 9 -15.28 2.98 -0.70
C PHE A 9 -16.52 2.08 -0.80
N SER A 10 -17.44 2.18 0.17
CA SER A 10 -18.68 1.38 0.16
C SER A 10 -19.60 1.72 -1.01
N GLY A 11 -20.32 0.69 -1.48
CA GLY A 11 -21.22 0.78 -2.63
C GLY A 11 -20.47 1.11 -3.92
N SER A 12 -20.98 2.07 -4.68
CA SER A 12 -20.41 2.51 -5.97
C SER A 12 -19.20 3.44 -5.84
N ARG A 13 -18.81 3.86 -4.63
CA ARG A 13 -17.75 4.86 -4.41
C ARG A 13 -16.33 4.32 -4.55
N SER A 14 -16.18 3.02 -4.75
CA SER A 14 -14.87 2.39 -4.98
C SER A 14 -14.16 2.90 -6.24
N SER A 15 -14.91 3.33 -7.25
CA SER A 15 -14.38 3.93 -8.48
C SER A 15 -14.17 5.45 -8.40
N ASP A 16 -14.59 6.10 -7.32
CA ASP A 16 -14.48 7.55 -7.19
C ASP A 16 -13.00 7.99 -7.21
N GLY A 17 -12.72 9.04 -8.00
CA GLY A 17 -11.35 9.55 -8.19
C GLY A 17 -10.45 8.64 -9.04
N LEU A 18 -11.01 7.64 -9.73
CA LEU A 18 -10.27 6.83 -10.68
C LEU A 18 -10.06 7.62 -11.99
N THR A 19 -8.85 8.12 -12.19
CA THR A 19 -8.42 8.68 -13.49
C THR A 19 -7.71 7.59 -14.28
N VAL A 20 -8.14 7.36 -15.52
CA VAL A 20 -7.56 6.36 -16.44
C VAL A 20 -6.77 7.08 -17.51
N GLU A 21 -5.47 6.77 -17.59
CA GLU A 21 -4.58 7.35 -18.58
C GLU A 21 -4.41 6.41 -19.76
N LEU A 22 -5.02 6.78 -20.89
CA LEU A 22 -5.03 6.02 -22.15
C LEU A 22 -3.93 6.44 -23.13
N ARG A 23 -3.10 7.43 -22.78
CA ARG A 23 -1.99 7.88 -23.63
C ARG A 23 -0.79 6.93 -23.48
N ARG A 24 0.05 6.87 -24.53
CA ARG A 24 1.28 6.07 -24.71
C ARG A 24 1.74 5.25 -23.47
N ASN A 25 1.96 3.95 -23.64
CA ASN A 25 2.39 2.99 -22.61
C ASN A 25 1.33 2.66 -21.54
N GLU A 26 0.12 2.32 -21.99
CA GLU A 26 -1.02 1.93 -21.13
C GLU A 26 -0.65 0.92 -20.03
N GLY A 27 0.18 -0.08 -20.33
CA GLY A 27 0.63 -1.07 -19.34
C GLY A 27 1.51 -0.48 -18.23
N LEU A 28 2.38 0.48 -18.54
CA LEU A 28 3.22 1.14 -17.53
C LEU A 28 2.38 2.05 -16.64
N ASN A 29 1.43 2.76 -17.23
CA ASN A 29 0.48 3.62 -16.52
C ASN A 29 -0.38 2.77 -15.58
N PHE A 30 -0.85 1.62 -16.04
CA PHE A 30 -1.55 0.63 -15.23
C PHE A 30 -0.74 0.16 -14.02
N LYS A 31 0.51 -0.29 -14.23
CA LYS A 31 1.41 -0.71 -13.12
C LYS A 31 1.61 0.39 -12.09
N THR A 32 1.87 1.61 -12.55
CA THR A 32 2.08 2.77 -11.67
C THR A 32 0.82 3.11 -10.89
N ARG A 33 -0.34 3.05 -11.55
CA ARG A 33 -1.62 3.35 -10.93
C ARG A 33 -1.97 2.31 -9.85
N MET A 34 -1.77 1.02 -10.09
CA MET A 34 -1.98 -0.02 -9.08
C MET A 34 -1.19 0.28 -7.80
N LYS A 35 0.10 0.62 -7.94
CA LYS A 35 0.96 0.99 -6.80
C LYS A 35 0.43 2.23 -6.06
N SER A 36 -0.14 3.20 -6.76
CA SER A 36 -0.73 4.40 -6.15
C SER A 36 -1.95 4.08 -5.26
N PHE A 37 -2.71 3.03 -5.56
CA PHE A 37 -3.87 2.63 -4.75
C PHE A 37 -3.47 2.06 -3.39
N VAL A 38 -2.40 1.25 -3.34
CA VAL A 38 -1.96 0.56 -2.13
C VAL A 38 -1.02 1.40 -1.27
N ARG A 39 -0.18 2.26 -1.86
CA ARG A 39 0.85 3.04 -1.16
C ARG A 39 0.37 3.77 0.10
N PRO A 40 -0.83 4.38 0.16
CA PRO A 40 -1.30 5.08 1.36
C PRO A 40 -1.77 4.13 2.46
N ARG A 41 -2.04 2.85 2.15
CA ARG A 41 -2.44 1.82 3.12
C ARG A 41 -1.25 1.00 3.64
N CYS A 42 -0.12 1.01 2.93
CA CYS A 42 1.10 0.34 3.36
C CYS A 42 1.92 1.14 4.41
N GLN A 43 1.28 1.98 5.24
CA GLN A 43 1.99 2.81 6.23
C GLN A 43 2.39 1.98 7.45
N ALA A 44 3.57 2.25 8.03
CA ALA A 44 4.11 1.46 9.13
C ALA A 44 3.15 1.34 10.34
N ILE A 45 2.38 2.38 10.63
CA ILE A 45 1.41 2.41 11.74
C ILE A 45 0.36 1.27 11.69
N PHE A 46 0.06 0.75 10.49
CA PHE A 46 -0.88 -0.35 10.30
C PHE A 46 -0.26 -1.75 10.51
N PHE A 47 1.07 -1.83 10.57
CA PHE A 47 1.84 -3.08 10.61
C PHE A 47 2.83 -3.14 11.78
N ASP A 48 2.86 -2.12 12.64
CA ASP A 48 3.72 -2.09 13.81
C ASP A 48 3.20 -3.05 14.88
N GLU A 49 4.01 -4.04 15.24
CA GLU A 49 3.69 -5.10 16.20
C GLU A 49 3.58 -4.59 17.65
N GLN A 50 4.11 -3.40 17.96
CA GLN A 50 3.90 -2.77 19.27
C GLN A 50 2.49 -2.18 19.41
N ILE A 51 1.82 -1.90 18.29
CA ILE A 51 0.51 -1.24 18.24
C ILE A 51 -0.61 -2.22 17.87
N ASN A 52 -0.29 -3.21 17.03
CA ASN A 52 -1.24 -4.11 16.39
C ASN A 52 -0.88 -5.56 16.63
N ARG A 53 -1.90 -6.40 16.83
CA ARG A 53 -1.72 -7.84 16.82
C ARG A 53 -1.48 -8.33 15.39
N PRO A 54 -0.82 -9.50 15.22
CA PRO A 54 -0.59 -10.09 13.89
C PRO A 54 -1.87 -10.19 13.05
N GLU A 55 -3.00 -10.55 13.65
CA GLU A 55 -4.30 -10.67 12.98
C GLU A 55 -4.75 -9.33 12.38
N THR A 56 -4.53 -8.22 13.08
CA THR A 56 -4.84 -6.88 12.59
C THR A 56 -3.89 -6.47 11.45
N CYS A 57 -2.60 -6.80 11.55
CA CYS A 57 -1.64 -6.56 10.47
C CYS A 57 -2.05 -7.31 9.18
N PHE A 58 -2.45 -8.58 9.30
CA PHE A 58 -2.96 -9.37 8.17
C PHE A 58 -4.27 -8.80 7.62
N SER A 59 -5.19 -8.38 8.49
CA SER A 59 -6.45 -7.75 8.07
C SER A 59 -6.22 -6.46 7.28
N ASN A 60 -5.31 -5.59 7.77
CA ASN A 60 -4.93 -4.36 7.09
C ASN A 60 -4.31 -4.63 5.71
N PHE A 61 -3.43 -5.64 5.61
CA PHE A 61 -2.86 -6.05 4.33
C PHE A 61 -3.93 -6.57 3.37
N TYR A 62 -4.77 -7.48 3.84
CA TYR A 62 -5.85 -8.07 3.05
C TYR A 62 -6.79 -7.01 2.50
N GLN A 63 -7.27 -6.08 3.35
CA GLN A 63 -8.18 -5.02 2.93
C GLN A 63 -7.52 -4.05 1.93
N ALA A 64 -6.22 -3.77 2.09
CA ALA A 64 -5.47 -2.96 1.12
C ALA A 64 -5.39 -3.65 -0.25
N MET A 65 -5.13 -4.96 -0.28
CA MET A 65 -5.09 -5.74 -1.52
C MET A 65 -6.48 -5.86 -2.15
N LEU A 66 -7.52 -6.11 -1.36
CA LEU A 66 -8.90 -6.20 -1.83
C LEU A 66 -9.35 -4.89 -2.50
N LEU A 67 -9.11 -3.75 -1.86
CA LEU A 67 -9.45 -2.46 -2.46
C LEU A 67 -8.67 -2.23 -3.76
N SER A 68 -7.39 -2.61 -3.80
CA SER A 68 -6.61 -2.51 -5.04
C SER A 68 -7.17 -3.40 -6.13
N ALA A 69 -7.62 -4.62 -5.81
CA ALA A 69 -8.23 -5.52 -6.77
C ALA A 69 -9.52 -4.91 -7.35
N ILE A 70 -10.41 -4.38 -6.50
CA ILE A 70 -11.63 -3.69 -6.93
C ILE A 70 -11.30 -2.54 -7.88
N LYS A 71 -10.35 -1.67 -7.49
CA LYS A 71 -9.92 -0.54 -8.34
C LYS A 71 -9.28 -1.00 -9.64
N THR A 72 -8.51 -2.08 -9.61
CA THR A 72 -7.91 -2.69 -10.81
C THR A 72 -8.98 -3.18 -11.77
N VAL A 73 -10.05 -3.82 -11.30
CA VAL A 73 -11.17 -4.25 -12.15
C VAL A 73 -11.81 -3.07 -12.87
N HIS A 74 -12.13 -1.99 -12.13
CA HIS A 74 -12.69 -0.78 -12.74
C HIS A 74 -11.73 -0.10 -13.72
N TYR A 75 -10.43 -0.08 -13.39
CA TYR A 75 -9.40 0.51 -14.25
C TYR A 75 -9.30 -0.28 -15.57
N VAL A 76 -9.14 -1.60 -15.50
CA VAL A 76 -9.03 -2.48 -16.69
C VAL A 76 -10.29 -2.43 -17.54
N ALA A 77 -11.48 -2.38 -16.93
CA ALA A 77 -12.74 -2.25 -17.66
C ALA A 77 -12.81 -0.96 -18.49
N SER A 78 -12.08 0.08 -18.08
CA SER A 78 -12.04 1.40 -18.72
C SER A 78 -10.85 1.57 -19.70
N MET A 79 -9.99 0.55 -19.86
CA MET A 79 -8.84 0.59 -20.76
C MET A 79 -9.19 0.10 -22.18
N GLY A 80 -8.29 0.36 -23.14
CA GLY A 80 -8.34 -0.24 -24.47
C GLY A 80 -8.18 -1.77 -24.44
N GLN A 81 -8.49 -2.41 -25.56
CA GLN A 81 -8.49 -3.89 -25.66
C GLN A 81 -7.13 -4.53 -25.33
N GLY A 82 -6.00 -3.84 -25.60
CA GLY A 82 -4.66 -4.43 -25.46
C GLY A 82 -4.34 -4.94 -24.06
N VAL A 83 -4.48 -4.10 -23.03
CA VAL A 83 -4.23 -4.54 -21.64
C VAL A 83 -5.36 -5.44 -21.14
N ARG A 84 -6.61 -5.12 -21.50
CA ARG A 84 -7.81 -5.87 -21.07
C ARG A 84 -7.79 -7.33 -21.51
N SER A 85 -7.26 -7.64 -22.70
CA SER A 85 -7.19 -9.01 -23.21
C SER A 85 -5.96 -9.79 -22.72
N ASN A 86 -5.02 -9.15 -22.01
CA ASN A 86 -3.77 -9.76 -21.58
C ASN A 86 -3.82 -10.16 -20.09
N CYS A 87 -4.53 -11.25 -19.79
CA CYS A 87 -4.68 -11.76 -18.42
C CYS A 87 -3.34 -12.09 -17.75
N ARG A 88 -2.36 -12.58 -18.52
CA ARG A 88 -1.02 -12.90 -18.02
C ARG A 88 -0.32 -11.63 -17.52
N PHE A 89 -0.33 -10.57 -18.32
CA PHE A 89 0.22 -9.28 -17.92
C PHE A 89 -0.47 -8.73 -16.66
N ILE A 90 -1.80 -8.84 -16.56
CA ILE A 90 -2.54 -8.40 -15.37
C ILE A 90 -2.10 -9.20 -14.13
N ALA A 91 -1.98 -10.52 -14.24
CA ALA A 91 -1.51 -11.37 -13.15
C ALA A 91 -0.08 -11.01 -12.72
N ASP A 92 0.81 -10.75 -13.67
CA ASP A 92 2.17 -10.29 -13.39
C ASP A 92 2.16 -8.93 -12.66
N CYS A 93 1.29 -8.01 -13.05
CA CYS A 93 1.12 -6.73 -12.35
C CYS A 93 0.60 -6.90 -10.92
N VAL A 94 -0.27 -7.88 -10.67
CA VAL A 94 -0.76 -8.20 -9.32
C VAL A 94 0.38 -8.77 -8.47
N ASN A 95 1.20 -9.68 -9.01
CA ASN A 95 2.38 -10.19 -8.33
C ASN A 95 3.37 -9.06 -8.00
N ASP A 96 3.69 -8.22 -8.99
CA ASP A 96 4.53 -7.03 -8.82
C ASP A 96 4.00 -6.10 -7.70
N LEU A 97 2.68 -5.94 -7.61
CA LEU A 97 2.03 -5.13 -6.60
C LEU A 97 2.18 -5.72 -5.19
N ILE A 98 2.05 -7.04 -5.05
CA ILE A 98 2.24 -7.75 -3.77
C ILE A 98 3.68 -7.57 -3.28
N PHE A 99 4.67 -7.85 -4.14
CA PHE A 99 6.07 -7.65 -3.80
C PHE A 99 6.41 -6.19 -3.48
N TYR A 100 5.88 -5.25 -4.27
CA TYR A 100 6.00 -3.82 -3.99
C TYR A 100 5.45 -3.46 -2.61
N SER A 101 4.26 -3.95 -2.27
CA SER A 101 3.59 -3.65 -1.00
C SER A 101 4.36 -4.22 0.18
N PHE A 102 4.81 -5.47 0.07
CA PHE A 102 5.65 -6.11 1.08
C PHE A 102 6.94 -5.32 1.33
N ASN A 103 7.69 -5.00 0.27
CA ASN A 103 8.93 -4.23 0.38
C ASN A 103 8.69 -2.83 0.95
N LEU A 104 7.60 -2.17 0.55
CA LEU A 104 7.23 -0.85 1.06
C LEU A 104 6.94 -0.87 2.56
N ILE A 105 6.19 -1.86 3.03
CA ILE A 105 5.89 -2.05 4.46
C ILE A 105 7.18 -2.31 5.23
N ARG A 106 7.98 -3.29 4.79
CA ARG A 106 9.26 -3.63 5.40
C ARG A 106 10.19 -2.42 5.53
N ASN A 107 10.32 -1.63 4.47
CA ASN A 107 11.17 -0.45 4.49
C ASN A 107 10.66 0.62 5.46
N ARG A 108 9.35 0.85 5.52
CA ARG A 108 8.76 1.82 6.46
C ARG A 108 8.89 1.39 7.92
N LEU A 109 8.76 0.09 8.21
CA LEU A 109 9.01 -0.46 9.55
C LEU A 109 10.49 -0.30 9.95
N ASN A 110 11.42 -0.62 9.03
CA ASN A 110 12.86 -0.46 9.29
C ASN A 110 13.24 0.99 9.59
N VAL A 111 12.70 1.95 8.84
CA VAL A 111 12.94 3.39 9.07
C VAL A 111 12.43 3.82 10.46
N ASN A 112 11.26 3.32 10.88
CA ASN A 112 10.73 3.59 12.21
C ASN A 112 11.61 3.00 13.33
N LEU A 113 12.10 1.77 13.16
CA LEU A 113 13.00 1.13 14.13
C LEU A 113 14.31 1.91 14.29
N VAL A 114 14.91 2.38 13.18
CA VAL A 114 16.12 3.21 13.21
C VAL A 114 15.85 4.54 13.89
N SER A 115 14.72 5.19 13.56
CA SER A 115 14.34 6.47 14.16
C SER A 115 14.14 6.34 15.67
N ASN A 116 13.46 5.28 16.14
CA ASN A 116 13.26 5.00 17.55
C ASN A 116 14.58 4.74 18.29
N LYS A 117 15.51 3.98 17.68
CA LYS A 117 16.86 3.78 18.27
C LYS A 117 17.63 5.09 18.40
N LEU A 118 17.60 5.96 17.40
CA LEU A 118 18.29 7.26 17.45
C LEU A 118 17.69 8.19 18.51
N ILE A 119 16.36 8.20 18.66
CA ILE A 119 15.66 8.97 19.71
C ILE A 119 16.06 8.44 21.09
N ASN A 120 15.98 7.12 21.30
CA ASN A 120 16.34 6.50 22.59
C ASN A 120 17.80 6.78 22.97
N ASN A 121 18.73 6.68 22.01
CA ASN A 121 20.14 6.99 22.26
C ASN A 121 20.38 8.47 22.59
N LYS A 122 19.61 9.41 22.00
CA LYS A 122 19.67 10.84 22.37
C LYS A 122 19.12 11.09 23.77
N VAL A 123 18.03 10.43 24.17
CA VAL A 123 17.44 10.57 25.51
C VAL A 123 18.39 10.04 26.58
N VAL A 124 19.04 8.88 26.33
CA VAL A 124 20.03 8.31 27.26
C VAL A 124 21.28 9.18 27.35
N GLY A 125 21.82 9.66 26.23
CA GLY A 125 22.99 10.54 26.24
C GLY A 125 22.76 11.91 26.90
N GLN A 126 21.53 12.42 26.91
CA GLN A 126 21.18 13.65 27.64
C GLN A 126 21.02 13.44 29.15
N ALA A 127 20.74 12.21 29.61
CA ALA A 127 20.67 11.87 31.02
C ALA A 127 22.07 11.73 31.66
N GLU A 128 23.07 11.33 30.89
CA GLU A 128 24.45 11.16 31.37
C GLU A 128 25.24 12.48 31.45
N CYS A 129 24.87 13.51 30.68
CA CYS A 129 25.53 14.83 30.69
C CYS A 129 25.01 15.80 31.79
N ARG A 130 24.16 15.34 32.73
CA ARG A 130 23.61 16.15 33.83
C ARG A 130 24.13 15.76 35.22
N ARG A 131 25.36 15.24 35.32
CA ARG A 131 26.07 15.07 36.59
C ARG A 131 27.34 15.90 36.62
#